data_AF-A0A401H4V0-F1
#
_entry.id   AF-A0A401H4V0-F1
#
_cell.length_a   1.000
_cell.length_b   1.000
_cell.length_c   1.000
_cell.angle_alpha   90.00
_cell.angle_beta   90.00
_cell.angle_gamma   90.00
#
_symmetry.space_group_name_H-M   'P 1'
#
loop_
_entity.id
_entity.type
_entity.pdbx_description
1 polymer ?
#
loop_
_entity_poly.entity_id
_entity_poly.type
_entity_poly.pdbx_seq_one_letter_code
_entity_poly.pdbx_strand_id
1 'polypeptide(L)'
;MAAVLEADAMVLWDKIRLWEWEVDSTCGVPDLGFLMEEKFNVLAEAALRVMDNFARQLGRATSEKTKPGQQLILMLGQCLDCLHLLPMTCTHAIVLGAHVQRLTLELWGFVNYYTVIVGRLEMPTLRRKPD
;
A
#
# COMPACT_ATOMS: atom_id res chain seq x y z
N MET A 1 9.72 -16.31 -14.74
CA MET A 1 10.61 -15.43 -13.95
C MET A 1 9.72 -14.48 -13.17
N ALA A 2 9.73 -14.53 -11.84
CA ALA A 2 8.98 -13.57 -11.03
C ALA A 2 9.64 -12.20 -11.22
N ALA A 3 8.98 -11.32 -11.96
CA ALA A 3 9.40 -9.93 -12.07
C ALA A 3 9.28 -9.32 -10.67
N VAL A 4 10.41 -8.82 -10.13
CA VAL A 4 10.37 -7.97 -8.95
C VAL A 4 9.51 -6.78 -9.34
N LEU A 5 8.39 -6.58 -8.65
CA LEU A 5 7.55 -5.42 -8.92
C LEU A 5 8.32 -4.18 -8.53
N GLU A 6 8.68 -3.38 -9.52
CA GLU A 6 8.85 -1.95 -9.31
C GLU A 6 7.46 -1.39 -9.00
N ALA A 7 7.03 -1.52 -7.74
CA ALA A 7 6.15 -0.49 -7.19
C ALA A 7 6.91 0.82 -7.33
N ASP A 8 6.22 1.93 -7.61
CA ASP A 8 6.82 3.25 -7.70
C ASP A 8 7.27 3.67 -6.29
N ALA A 9 8.37 3.06 -5.84
CA ALA A 9 8.79 3.07 -4.46
C ALA A 9 9.02 4.51 -4.00
N MET A 10 9.46 5.37 -4.92
CA MET A 10 9.64 6.80 -4.68
C MET A 10 8.37 7.47 -4.15
N VAL A 11 7.19 7.13 -4.68
CA VAL A 11 5.90 7.64 -4.19
C VAL A 11 5.62 7.20 -2.75
N LEU A 12 5.95 5.96 -2.41
CA LEU A 12 5.71 5.41 -1.08
C LEU A 12 6.72 5.89 -0.04
N TRP A 13 7.90 6.33 -0.47
CA TRP A 13 8.94 6.90 0.39
C TRP A 13 8.86 8.44 0.49
N ASP A 14 8.13 9.10 -0.41
CA ASP A 14 8.00 10.55 -0.39
C ASP A 14 7.10 11.00 0.77
N LYS A 15 7.55 11.98 1.54
CA LYS A 15 6.82 12.42 2.74
C LYS A 15 5.69 13.35 2.34
N ILE A 16 4.49 13.10 2.88
CA ILE A 16 3.37 14.02 2.76
C ILE A 16 3.66 15.32 3.53
N ARG A 17 3.46 16.45 2.89
CA ARG A 17 3.80 17.80 3.39
C ARG A 17 2.55 18.57 3.77
N LEU A 18 2.73 19.58 4.62
CA LEU A 18 1.64 20.44 5.10
C LEU A 18 0.92 21.18 3.96
N TRP A 19 1.65 21.57 2.93
CA TRP A 19 1.10 22.28 1.76
C TRP A 19 0.43 21.35 0.74
N GLU A 20 0.45 20.04 0.94
CA GLU A 20 -0.27 19.06 0.11
C GLU A 20 -1.68 18.78 0.67
N TRP A 21 -2.15 19.62 1.58
CA TRP A 21 -3.49 19.59 2.17
C TRP A 21 -4.16 20.95 1.98
N GLU A 22 -5.45 20.94 1.70
CA GLU A 22 -6.25 22.13 1.47
C GLU A 22 -7.52 22.14 2.31
N VAL A 23 -7.89 23.34 2.77
CA VAL A 23 -9.12 23.56 3.55
C VAL A 23 -10.33 23.37 2.64
N ASP A 24 -11.33 22.64 3.12
CA ASP A 24 -12.62 22.55 2.44
C ASP A 24 -13.48 23.77 2.80
N SER A 25 -13.53 24.74 1.89
CA SER A 25 -14.36 25.95 2.03
C SER A 25 -15.87 25.68 2.09
N THR A 26 -16.33 24.49 1.70
CA THR A 26 -17.76 24.14 1.61
C THR A 26 -18.29 23.45 2.87
N CYS A 27 -17.42 22.87 3.68
CA CYS A 27 -17.72 22.10 4.89
C CYS A 27 -18.29 22.96 6.05
N GLY A 28 -18.03 24.26 6.07
CA GLY A 28 -18.50 25.17 7.12
C GLY A 28 -17.86 24.96 8.50
N VAL A 29 -16.99 23.96 8.66
CA VAL A 29 -16.18 23.73 9.86
C VAL A 29 -14.74 24.16 9.59
N PRO A 30 -14.17 25.08 10.39
CA PRO A 30 -12.78 25.49 10.25
C PRO A 30 -11.80 24.32 10.38
N ASP A 31 -10.64 24.44 9.73
CA ASP A 31 -9.51 23.50 9.81
C ASP A 31 -9.80 22.06 9.35
N LEU A 32 -10.93 21.83 8.69
CA LEU A 32 -11.25 20.58 8.01
C LEU A 32 -11.07 20.74 6.50
N GLY A 33 -10.57 19.68 5.88
CA GLY A 33 -10.22 19.70 4.48
C GLY A 33 -9.67 18.37 4.02
N PHE A 34 -9.06 18.37 2.85
CA PHE A 34 -8.65 17.17 2.15
C PHE A 34 -7.18 17.23 1.78
N LEU A 35 -6.61 16.05 1.56
CA LEU A 35 -5.35 15.96 0.84
C LEU A 35 -5.59 16.46 -0.59
N MET A 36 -4.66 17.23 -1.14
CA MET A 36 -4.74 17.69 -2.53
C MET A 36 -4.95 16.49 -3.45
N GLU A 37 -5.85 16.66 -4.42
CA GLU A 37 -6.30 15.58 -5.30
C GLU A 37 -5.12 14.90 -6.01
N GLU A 38 -4.13 15.66 -6.49
CA GLU A 38 -2.92 15.13 -7.11
C GLU A 38 -2.16 14.19 -6.18
N LYS A 39 -1.94 14.60 -4.92
CA LYS A 39 -1.21 13.79 -3.95
C LYS A 39 -2.00 12.54 -3.56
N PHE A 40 -3.31 12.68 -3.38
CA PHE A 40 -4.19 11.56 -3.12
C PHE A 40 -4.17 10.54 -4.26
N ASN A 41 -4.34 10.99 -5.50
CA ASN A 41 -4.40 10.12 -6.69
C ASN A 41 -3.11 9.32 -6.86
N VAL A 42 -1.95 9.97 -6.72
CA VAL A 42 -0.64 9.30 -6.81
C VAL A 42 -0.49 8.21 -5.74
N LEU A 43 -0.94 8.48 -4.51
CA LEU A 43 -0.91 7.51 -3.42
C LEU A 43 -1.90 6.35 -3.64
N ALA A 44 -3.12 6.67 -4.07
CA ALA A 44 -4.17 5.70 -4.35
C ALA A 44 -3.79 4.77 -5.51
N GLU A 45 -3.20 5.30 -6.59
CA GLU A 45 -2.71 4.50 -7.71
C GLU A 45 -1.63 3.50 -7.25
N ALA A 46 -0.65 3.95 -6.46
CA ALA A 46 0.39 3.08 -5.95
C ALA A 46 -0.20 1.95 -5.07
N ALA A 47 -1.12 2.29 -4.17
CA ALA A 47 -1.82 1.33 -3.32
C ALA A 47 -2.63 0.31 -4.13
N LEU A 48 -3.46 0.78 -5.07
CA LEU A 48 -4.30 -0.07 -5.91
C LEU A 48 -3.48 -1.03 -6.77
N ARG A 49 -2.34 -0.60 -7.32
CA ARG A 49 -1.43 -1.47 -8.07
C ARG A 49 -0.91 -2.63 -7.22
N VAL A 50 -0.54 -2.36 -5.96
CA VAL A 50 -0.07 -3.39 -5.03
C VAL A 50 -1.20 -4.34 -4.62
N MET A 51 -2.39 -3.80 -4.35
CA MET A 51 -3.59 -4.59 -4.02
C MET A 51 -3.99 -5.55 -5.15
N ASP A 52 -4.06 -5.04 -6.38
CA ASP A 52 -4.38 -5.85 -7.56
C ASP A 52 -3.32 -6.92 -7.81
N ASN A 53 -2.04 -6.58 -7.61
CA ASN A 53 -0.98 -7.58 -7.71
C ASN A 53 -1.08 -8.67 -6.63
N PHE A 54 -1.43 -8.35 -5.38
CA PHE A 54 -1.73 -9.37 -4.37
C PHE A 54 -2.87 -10.28 -4.85
N ALA A 55 -3.96 -9.70 -5.37
CA ALA A 55 -5.11 -10.47 -5.85
C ALA A 55 -4.72 -11.43 -7.00
N ARG A 56 -3.87 -10.96 -7.93
CA ARG A 56 -3.38 -11.77 -9.05
C ARG A 56 -2.45 -12.91 -8.63
N GLN A 57 -1.52 -12.64 -7.70
CA GLN A 57 -0.47 -13.60 -7.33
C GLN A 57 -0.89 -14.57 -6.21
N LEU A 58 -1.63 -14.06 -5.22
CA LEU A 58 -1.93 -14.78 -3.97
C LEU A 58 -3.44 -14.90 -3.70
N GLY A 59 -4.28 -14.10 -4.37
CA GLY A 59 -5.72 -13.99 -4.08
C GLY A 59 -6.59 -15.16 -4.51
N ARG A 60 -6.08 -16.16 -5.25
CA ARG A 60 -6.89 -17.29 -5.76
C ARG A 60 -7.17 -18.39 -4.74
N ALA A 61 -6.42 -18.45 -3.64
CA ALA A 61 -6.59 -19.47 -2.62
C ALA A 61 -6.70 -18.82 -1.24
N THR A 62 -7.90 -18.82 -0.66
CA THR A 62 -8.10 -18.43 0.74
C THR A 62 -7.44 -19.50 1.61
N SER A 63 -6.19 -19.24 1.99
CA SER A 63 -5.43 -20.08 2.90
C SER A 63 -5.10 -19.31 4.17
N GLU A 64 -4.80 -19.99 5.28
CA GLU A 64 -4.31 -19.33 6.50
C GLU A 64 -3.11 -18.42 6.20
N LYS A 65 -2.28 -18.79 5.20
CA LYS A 65 -1.12 -18.02 4.77
C LYS A 65 -1.49 -16.69 4.13
N THR A 66 -2.66 -16.54 3.51
CA THR A 66 -3.07 -15.32 2.78
C THR A 66 -3.94 -14.39 3.60
N LYS A 67 -4.46 -14.83 4.77
CA LYS A 67 -5.32 -14.02 5.65
C LYS A 67 -4.69 -12.68 6.06
N PRO A 68 -3.40 -12.60 6.46
CA PRO A 68 -2.80 -11.33 6.81
C PRO A 68 -2.80 -10.33 5.65
N GLY A 69 -2.51 -10.79 4.42
CA GLY A 69 -2.56 -9.95 3.22
C GLY A 69 -3.97 -9.47 2.88
N GLN A 70 -5.00 -10.31 3.09
CA GLN A 70 -6.40 -9.88 2.95
C GLN A 70 -6.78 -8.80 3.96
N GLN A 71 -6.32 -8.93 5.21
CA GLN A 71 -6.54 -7.91 6.23
C GLN A 71 -5.85 -6.58 5.86
N LEU A 72 -4.61 -6.64 5.35
CA LEU A 72 -3.90 -5.46 4.85
C LEU A 72 -4.67 -4.75 3.73
N ILE A 73 -5.25 -5.51 2.79
CA ILE A 73 -6.09 -4.96 1.73
C ILE A 73 -7.32 -4.23 2.29
N LEU A 74 -8.02 -4.83 3.25
CA LEU A 74 -9.19 -4.22 3.85
C LEU A 74 -8.85 -2.91 4.57
N MET A 75 -7.78 -2.91 5.38
CA MET A 75 -7.32 -1.71 6.08
C MET A 75 -6.87 -0.63 5.10
N LEU A 76 -6.15 -1.01 4.04
CA LEU A 76 -5.67 -0.07 3.02
C LEU A 76 -6.84 0.57 2.26
N GLY A 77 -7.85 -0.22 1.87
CA GLY A 77 -9.07 0.29 1.25
C GLY A 77 -9.81 1.29 2.15
N GLN A 78 -10.01 0.93 3.42
CA GLN A 78 -10.65 1.83 4.39
C GLN A 78 -9.87 3.14 4.58
N CYS A 79 -8.54 3.08 4.62
CA CYS A 79 -7.73 4.29 4.75
C CYS A 79 -7.82 5.20 3.51
N LEU A 80 -7.85 4.61 2.31
CA LEU A 80 -8.05 5.35 1.07
C LEU A 80 -9.44 6.00 1.02
N ASP A 81 -10.49 5.24 1.38
CA ASP A 81 -11.86 5.77 1.45
C ASP A 81 -11.94 6.94 2.43
N CYS A 82 -11.34 6.81 3.62
CA CYS A 82 -11.28 7.89 4.60
C CYS A 82 -10.54 9.13 4.05
N LEU A 83 -9.39 8.96 3.40
CA LEU A 83 -8.65 10.08 2.80
C LEU A 83 -9.42 10.77 1.68
N HIS A 84 -10.24 10.02 0.95
CA HIS A 84 -10.99 10.55 -0.19
C HIS A 84 -12.30 11.24 0.22
N LEU A 85 -13.03 10.65 1.17
CA LEU A 85 -14.43 11.00 1.44
C LEU A 85 -14.62 11.84 2.70
N LEU A 86 -13.70 11.78 3.67
CA LEU A 86 -13.88 12.44 4.96
C LEU A 86 -12.98 13.67 5.08
N PRO A 87 -13.55 14.88 5.28
CA PRO A 87 -12.73 16.04 5.58
C PRO A 87 -12.12 15.86 6.97
N MET A 88 -10.83 16.13 7.09
CA MET A 88 -10.07 15.95 8.32
C MET A 88 -9.04 17.06 8.49
N THR A 89 -8.49 17.19 9.70
CA THR A 89 -7.43 18.16 9.94
C THR A 89 -6.15 17.78 9.18
N CYS A 90 -5.33 18.76 8.84
CA CYS A 90 -4.05 18.55 8.15
C CYS A 90 -3.18 17.47 8.82
N THR A 91 -3.09 17.49 10.15
CA THR A 91 -2.34 16.47 10.92
C THR A 91 -2.90 15.06 10.72
N HIS A 92 -4.23 14.89 10.76
CA HIS A 92 -4.85 13.59 10.55
C HIS A 92 -4.65 13.09 9.12
N ALA A 93 -4.79 13.97 8.12
CA ALA A 93 -4.54 13.63 6.71
C ALA A 93 -3.10 13.15 6.49
N ILE A 94 -2.11 13.83 7.07
CA ILE A 94 -0.70 13.43 6.97
C ILE A 94 -0.46 12.08 7.64
N VAL A 95 -0.98 11.87 8.86
CA VAL A 95 -0.82 10.61 9.59
C VAL A 95 -1.48 9.46 8.83
N LEU A 96 -2.70 9.65 8.33
CA LEU A 96 -3.44 8.63 7.60
C LEU A 96 -2.78 8.33 6.25
N GLY A 97 -2.32 9.35 5.52
CA GLY A 97 -1.57 9.15 4.27
C GLY A 97 -0.24 8.42 4.49
N ALA A 98 0.51 8.75 5.54
CA ALA A 98 1.71 8.00 5.92
C ALA A 98 1.37 6.54 6.31
N HIS A 99 0.20 6.32 6.92
CA HIS A 99 -0.28 4.98 7.22
C HIS A 99 -0.59 4.18 5.94
N VAL A 100 -1.24 4.79 4.94
CA VAL A 100 -1.47 4.21 3.61
C VAL A 100 -0.15 3.83 2.94
N GLN A 101 0.86 4.72 2.96
CA GLN A 101 2.20 4.42 2.43
C GLN A 101 2.81 3.19 3.10
N ARG A 102 2.76 3.13 4.43
CA ARG A 102 3.27 2.00 5.22
C ARG A 102 2.55 0.70 4.89
N LEU A 103 1.21 0.69 4.91
CA LEU A 103 0.40 -0.50 4.61
C LEU A 103 0.66 -1.00 3.17
N THR A 104 0.83 -0.07 2.22
CA THR A 104 1.14 -0.41 0.84
C THR A 104 2.52 -1.09 0.73
N LEU A 105 3.54 -0.55 1.40
CA LEU A 105 4.87 -1.16 1.46
C LEU A 105 4.85 -2.53 2.14
N GLU A 106 4.06 -2.68 3.21
CA GLU A 106 3.90 -3.94 3.93
C GLU A 106 3.24 -5.01 3.04
N LEU A 107 2.17 -4.66 2.33
CA LEU A 107 1.51 -5.56 1.38
C LEU A 107 2.42 -5.90 0.19
N TRP A 108 3.18 -4.95 -0.32
CA TRP A 108 4.17 -5.19 -1.38
C TRP A 108 5.27 -6.15 -0.91
N GLY A 109 5.81 -5.93 0.29
CA GLY A 109 6.77 -6.83 0.93
C GLY A 109 6.20 -8.23 1.14
N PHE A 110 4.93 -8.32 1.55
CA PHE A 110 4.21 -9.59 1.70
C PHE A 110 4.13 -10.36 0.39
N VAL A 111 3.75 -9.71 -0.72
CA VAL A 111 3.70 -10.36 -2.03
C VAL A 111 5.09 -10.83 -2.45
N ASN A 112 6.12 -9.99 -2.30
CA ASN A 112 7.50 -10.36 -2.64
C ASN A 112 8.00 -11.54 -1.79
N TYR A 113 7.68 -11.57 -0.50
CA TYR A 113 8.06 -12.67 0.37
C TYR A 113 7.51 -14.01 -0.13
N TYR A 114 6.22 -14.10 -0.44
CA TYR A 114 5.63 -15.37 -0.87
C TYR A 114 5.95 -15.74 -2.32
N THR A 115 6.06 -14.77 -3.22
CA THR A 115 6.29 -15.05 -4.65
C THR A 115 7.76 -15.29 -4.98
N VAL A 116 8.69 -14.69 -4.23
CA VAL A 116 10.13 -14.80 -4.49
C VAL A 116 10.85 -15.60 -3.41
N ILE A 117 10.66 -15.27 -2.13
CA ILE A 117 11.47 -15.83 -1.05
C ILE A 117 11.03 -17.25 -0.70
N VAL A 118 9.74 -17.47 -0.43
CA VAL A 118 9.22 -18.80 -0.08
C VAL A 118 9.48 -19.79 -1.22
N GLY A 119 9.22 -19.42 -2.46
CA GLY A 119 9.51 -20.27 -3.62
C GLY A 119 10.99 -20.66 -3.74
N ARG A 120 11.92 -19.78 -3.34
CA ARG A 120 13.37 -20.10 -3.31
C ARG A 120 13.76 -20.98 -2.13
N LEU A 121 13.10 -20.83 -0.98
CA LEU A 121 13.38 -21.64 0.22
C LEU A 121 12.87 -23.08 0.05
N GLU A 122 11.72 -23.26 -0.61
CA GLU A 122 11.14 -24.58 -0.88
C GLU A 122 11.86 -25.34 -2.01
N MET A 123 12.63 -24.64 -2.86
CA MET A 123 13.59 -25.24 -3.79
C MET A 123 15.03 -24.97 -3.36
N PRO A 124 15.54 -25.62 -2.29
CA PRO A 124 16.94 -25.51 -1.96
C PRO A 124 17.73 -26.15 -3.10
N THR A 125 18.35 -25.33 -3.95
CA THR A 125 19.32 -25.83 -4.92
C THR A 125 20.50 -26.40 -4.14
N LEU A 126 20.42 -27.70 -3.82
CA LEU A 126 21.54 -28.55 -3.45
C LEU A 126 22.47 -28.60 -4.67
N ARG A 127 23.28 -27.55 -4.87
CA ARG A 127 24.51 -27.69 -5.65
C ARG A 127 25.48 -28.48 -4.79
N ARG A 128 25.30 -29.80 -4.76
CA ARG A 128 26.35 -30.73 -4.34
C ARG A 128 27.48 -30.55 -5.34
N LYS A 129 28.62 -30.05 -4.88
CA LYS A 129 29.86 -30.02 -5.66
C LYS A 129 30.17 -31.47 -6.04
N PRO A 130 30.36 -31.82 -7.33
CA PRO A 130 30.89 -33.13 -7.68
C PRO A 130 32.34 -33.20 -7.20
N ASP A 131 32.69 -34.36 -6.65
CA ASP A 131 33.97 -34.71 -6.02
C ASP A 131 35.20 -34.47 -6.92
#